data_AF-A0A920GDF5-F1
#
_entry.id   AF-A0A920GDF5-F1
#
_cell.length_a   1.000
_cell.length_b   1.000
_cell.length_c   1.000
_cell.angle_alpha   90.00
_cell.angle_beta   90.00
_cell.angle_gamma   90.00
#
_symmetry.space_group_name_H-M   'P 1'
#
loop_
_entity.id
_entity.type
_entity.pdbx_description
1 polymer ?
#
loop_
_entity_poly.entity_id
_entity_poly.type
_entity_poly.pdbx_seq_one_letter_code
_entity_poly.pdbx_strand_id
1 'polypeptide(L)'
;MTTHVLDTARGSPAGGLHITLFRLDNRDYKAVSSAVTNEDGRTDNPILTTDDFQTGQYRLVFHAGPYLDLHFSDLPEPKFLSDIPIDFAMADAASHYHVPLLLSPFGYSTYRGS
;
A
#
# COMPACT_ATOMS: atom_id res chain seq x y z
N MET A 1 6.06 10.54 0.59
CA MET A 1 5.74 9.20 1.13
C MET A 1 6.02 8.14 0.07
N THR A 2 6.64 7.02 0.45
CA THR A 2 6.93 5.89 -0.43
C THR A 2 6.41 4.58 0.16
N THR A 3 6.36 3.55 -0.68
CA THR A 3 6.00 2.18 -0.29
C THR A 3 6.87 1.18 -1.07
N HIS A 4 6.82 -0.08 -0.65
CA HIS A 4 7.41 -1.21 -1.34
C HIS A 4 6.58 -2.44 -0.98
N VAL A 5 6.16 -3.20 -1.98
CA VAL A 5 5.35 -4.40 -1.80
C VAL A 5 6.17 -5.63 -2.18
N LEU A 6 6.34 -6.52 -1.21
CA LEU A 6 7.00 -7.81 -1.40
C LEU A 6 5.99 -8.94 -1.28
N ASP A 7 5.94 -9.81 -2.28
CA ASP A 7 5.26 -11.09 -2.19
C ASP A 7 6.16 -12.10 -1.48
N THR A 8 5.83 -12.38 -0.23
CA THR A 8 6.57 -13.30 0.64
C THR A 8 6.30 -14.77 0.32
N ALA A 9 5.17 -15.09 -0.32
CA ALA A 9 4.87 -16.45 -0.74
C ALA A 9 5.68 -16.86 -1.98
N ARG A 10 5.98 -15.90 -2.86
CA ARG A 10 6.81 -16.08 -4.06
C ARG A 10 8.27 -15.66 -3.90
N GLY A 11 8.59 -14.88 -2.86
CA GLY A 11 9.92 -14.36 -2.63
C GLY A 11 10.34 -13.30 -3.66
N SER A 12 9.41 -12.50 -4.16
CA SER A 12 9.64 -11.51 -5.21
C SER A 12 8.89 -10.21 -4.97
N PRO A 13 9.31 -9.07 -5.53
CA PRO A 13 8.50 -7.85 -5.50
C PRO A 13 7.13 -8.08 -6.18
N ALA A 14 6.11 -7.41 -5.67
CA ALA A 14 4.75 -7.48 -6.21
C ALA A 14 4.52 -6.32 -7.19
N GLY A 15 4.84 -6.54 -8.48
CA GLY A 15 4.58 -5.58 -9.54
C GLY A 15 3.14 -5.60 -10.05
N GLY A 16 2.65 -4.46 -10.53
CA GLY A 16 1.30 -4.30 -11.08
C GLY A 16 0.18 -4.14 -10.04
N LEU A 17 0.51 -3.98 -8.76
CA LEU A 17 -0.46 -3.84 -7.67
C LEU A 17 -0.93 -2.38 -7.56
N HIS A 18 -2.24 -2.16 -7.64
CA HIS A 18 -2.84 -0.84 -7.49
C HIS A 18 -2.91 -0.42 -6.02
N ILE A 19 -2.60 0.85 -5.76
CA ILE A 19 -2.54 1.44 -4.43
C ILE A 19 -3.26 2.77 -4.44
N THR A 20 -4.08 3.03 -3.42
CA THR A 20 -4.74 4.33 -3.23
C THR A 20 -4.39 4.89 -1.85
N LEU A 21 -3.92 6.13 -1.81
CA LEU A 21 -3.72 6.88 -0.58
C LEU A 21 -4.95 7.74 -0.30
N PHE A 22 -5.47 7.63 0.92
CA PHE A 22 -6.51 8.47 1.45
C PHE A 22 -5.98 9.26 2.64
N ARG A 23 -6.58 10.43 2.86
CA ARG A 23 -6.42 11.21 4.08
C ARG A 23 -7.73 11.25 4.83
N LEU A 24 -7.68 11.13 6.15
CA LEU A 24 -8.84 11.32 7.00
C LEU A 24 -9.16 12.82 7.13
N ASP A 25 -10.37 13.20 6.75
CA ASP A 25 -10.92 14.54 6.89
C ASP A 25 -12.34 14.43 7.48
N ASN A 26 -12.58 15.06 8.64
CA ASN A 26 -13.88 15.06 9.31
C ASN A 26 -14.54 13.67 9.48
N ARG A 27 -13.73 12.65 9.78
CA ARG A 27 -14.11 11.22 9.94
C ARG A 27 -14.32 10.43 8.63
N ASP A 28 -14.14 11.07 7.47
CA ASP A 28 -14.23 10.42 6.18
C ASP A 28 -12.85 10.34 5.51
N TYR A 29 -12.55 9.22 4.88
CA TYR A 29 -11.34 9.06 4.09
C TYR A 29 -11.55 9.63 2.67
N LYS A 30 -10.79 10.66 2.33
CA LYS A 30 -10.78 11.27 0.99
C LYS A 30 -9.55 10.82 0.22
N ALA A 31 -9.76 10.33 -1.00
CA ALA A 31 -8.65 9.94 -1.87
C ALA A 31 -7.76 11.15 -2.18
N VAL A 32 -6.46 10.97 -2.07
CA VAL A 32 -5.45 12.02 -2.32
C VAL A 32 -4.61 11.66 -3.54
N SER A 33 -4.24 10.39 -3.69
CA SER A 33 -3.47 9.92 -4.83
C SER A 33 -3.64 8.41 -5.05
N SER A 34 -3.22 7.95 -6.22
CA SER A 34 -3.14 6.52 -6.55
C SER A 34 -1.88 6.23 -7.35
N ALA A 35 -1.43 4.99 -7.30
CA ALA A 35 -0.25 4.51 -8.02
C ALA A 35 -0.37 3.01 -8.31
N VAL A 36 0.49 2.52 -9.20
CA VAL A 36 0.69 1.10 -9.48
C VAL A 36 2.14 0.76 -9.20
N THR A 37 2.39 -0.39 -8.59
CA THR A 37 3.76 -0.85 -8.35
C THR A 37 4.45 -1.26 -9.67
N ASN A 38 5.71 -0.89 -9.81
CA ASN A 38 6.61 -1.31 -10.88
C ASN A 38 7.15 -2.73 -10.61
N GLU A 39 8.05 -3.21 -11.48
CA GLU A 39 8.62 -4.57 -11.37
C GLU A 39 9.45 -4.80 -10.08
N ASP A 40 9.92 -3.73 -9.44
CA ASP A 40 10.59 -3.77 -8.13
C ASP A 40 9.59 -3.60 -6.96
N GLY A 41 8.28 -3.71 -7.21
CA GLY A 41 7.25 -3.59 -6.17
C GLY A 41 7.13 -2.19 -5.56
N ARG A 42 7.73 -1.17 -6.17
CA ARG A 42 7.75 0.23 -5.73
C ARG A 42 6.91 1.09 -6.65
N THR A 43 6.70 2.36 -6.30
CA THR A 43 6.13 3.34 -7.23
C THR A 43 7.26 4.16 -7.87
N ASP A 44 7.16 4.47 -9.16
CA ASP A 44 8.21 5.24 -9.87
C ASP A 44 8.35 6.66 -9.34
N ASN A 45 7.26 7.21 -8.79
CA ASN A 45 7.23 8.49 -8.11
C ASN A 45 6.70 8.31 -6.68
N PRO A 46 7.04 9.22 -5.74
CA PRO A 46 6.41 9.23 -4.42
C PRO A 46 4.89 9.27 -4.51
N ILE A 47 4.20 8.51 -3.65
CA ILE A 47 2.72 8.47 -3.61
C ILE A 47 2.17 9.82 -3.17
N LEU A 48 2.87 10.50 -2.28
CA LEU A 48 2.57 11.86 -1.86
C LEU A 48 3.84 12.69 -1.97
N THR A 49 3.76 13.80 -2.71
CA THR A 49 4.83 14.77 -2.86
C THR A 49 4.97 15.61 -1.58
N THR A 50 6.08 16.34 -1.46
CA THR A 50 6.31 17.23 -0.32
C THR A 50 5.33 18.41 -0.32
N ASP A 51 4.94 18.92 -1.49
CA ASP A 51 4.04 20.07 -1.63
C ASP A 51 2.60 19.73 -1.22
N ASP A 52 2.18 18.48 -1.44
CA ASP A 52 0.86 17.97 -1.04
C ASP A 52 0.83 17.42 0.39
N PHE A 53 1.98 17.39 1.07
CA PHE A 53 2.09 16.81 2.40
C PHE A 53 1.36 17.66 3.44
N GLN A 54 0.56 16.99 4.26
CA GLN A 54 0.00 17.58 5.48
C GLN A 54 0.09 16.59 6.63
N THR A 55 0.32 17.08 7.85
CA THR A 55 0.22 16.23 9.02
C THR A 55 -1.22 15.75 9.21
N GLY A 56 -1.36 14.53 9.75
CA GLY A 56 -2.67 13.94 9.99
C GLY A 56 -2.70 12.42 9.85
N GLN A 57 -3.91 11.88 9.80
CA GLN A 57 -4.17 10.45 9.64
C GLN A 57 -4.43 10.13 8.16
N TYR A 58 -3.85 9.02 7.72
CA TYR A 58 -3.89 8.54 6.36
C TYR A 58 -4.22 7.06 6.34
N ARG A 59 -4.76 6.61 5.20
CA ARG A 59 -4.99 5.21 4.89
C ARG A 59 -4.35 4.89 3.55
N LEU A 60 -3.47 3.91 3.52
CA LEU A 60 -2.96 3.34 2.28
C LEU A 60 -3.69 2.04 2.01
N VAL A 61 -4.46 1.98 0.92
CA VAL A 61 -5.16 0.75 0.52
C VAL A 61 -4.37 0.07 -0.58
N PHE A 62 -3.96 -1.16 -0.32
CA PHE A 62 -3.36 -2.04 -1.31
C PHE A 62 -4.46 -2.94 -1.88
N HIS A 63 -4.72 -2.84 -3.19
CA HIS A 63 -5.72 -3.65 -3.88
C HIS A 63 -5.09 -4.99 -4.30
N ALA A 64 -4.87 -5.86 -3.31
CA ALA A 64 -4.16 -7.12 -3.48
C ALA A 64 -4.98 -8.17 -4.26
N GLY A 65 -6.31 -8.10 -4.26
CA GLY A 65 -7.19 -9.08 -4.89
C GLY A 65 -6.80 -9.43 -6.33
N PRO A 66 -6.78 -8.46 -7.27
CA PRO A 66 -6.38 -8.72 -8.66
C PRO A 66 -4.95 -9.26 -8.81
N TYR A 67 -4.01 -8.81 -7.97
CA TYR A 67 -2.63 -9.33 -7.96
C TYR A 67 -2.60 -10.79 -7.51
N LEU A 68 -3.37 -11.15 -6.47
CA LEU A 68 -3.46 -12.52 -5.97
C LEU A 68 -4.13 -13.45 -6.99
N ASP A 69 -5.18 -13.00 -7.68
CA ASP A 69 -5.85 -13.77 -8.75
C ASP A 69 -4.89 -14.11 -9.90
N LEU A 70 -3.98 -13.19 -10.25
CA LEU A 70 -3.00 -13.39 -11.32
C LEU A 70 -1.92 -14.43 -10.95
N HIS A 71 -1.71 -14.68 -9.67
CA HIS A 71 -0.51 -15.36 -9.19
C HIS A 71 -0.79 -16.60 -8.34
N PHE A 72 -2.03 -16.80 -7.89
CA PHE A 72 -2.45 -17.94 -7.08
C PHE A 72 -3.83 -18.42 -7.57
N SER A 73 -3.87 -19.50 -8.36
CA SER A 73 -5.10 -20.01 -9.00
C SER A 73 -6.06 -20.74 -8.07
N ASP A 74 -5.55 -21.23 -6.93
CA ASP A 74 -6.29 -22.17 -6.07
C ASP A 74 -6.73 -21.52 -4.75
N LEU A 75 -6.87 -20.18 -4.73
CA LEU A 75 -7.37 -19.47 -3.56
C LEU A 75 -8.87 -19.70 -3.37
N PRO A 76 -9.33 -19.91 -2.12
CA PRO A 76 -10.77 -19.97 -1.83
C PRO A 76 -11.47 -18.65 -2.18
N GLU A 77 -12.75 -18.76 -2.57
CA GLU A 77 -13.63 -17.61 -2.77
C GLU A 77 -14.70 -17.52 -1.67
N PRO A 78 -14.91 -16.34 -1.04
CA PRO A 78 -14.15 -15.11 -1.25
C PRO A 78 -12.70 -15.21 -0.75
N LYS A 79 -11.77 -14.58 -1.47
CA LYS A 79 -10.37 -14.46 -1.04
C LYS A 79 -10.27 -13.95 0.40
N PHE A 80 -9.37 -14.54 1.19
CA PHE A 80 -9.13 -14.09 2.56
C PHE A 80 -8.59 -12.65 2.62
N LEU A 81 -7.75 -12.26 1.64
CA LEU A 81 -7.30 -10.89 1.45
C LEU A 81 -7.67 -10.39 0.05
N SER A 82 -8.26 -9.21 -0.03
CA SER A 82 -8.57 -8.51 -1.29
C SER A 82 -8.09 -7.07 -1.24
N ASP A 83 -8.76 -6.22 -0.46
CA ASP A 83 -8.31 -4.86 -0.15
C ASP A 83 -7.69 -4.81 1.25
N ILE A 84 -6.47 -4.29 1.34
CA ILE A 84 -5.70 -4.23 2.59
C ILE A 84 -5.51 -2.75 2.98
N PRO A 85 -6.33 -2.20 3.89
CA PRO A 85 -6.15 -0.85 4.40
C PRO A 85 -5.10 -0.82 5.52
N ILE A 86 -4.11 0.05 5.39
CA ILE A 86 -3.14 0.39 6.44
C ILE A 86 -3.40 1.82 6.92
N ASP A 87 -3.88 1.95 8.15
CA ASP A 87 -4.09 3.24 8.82
C ASP A 87 -2.83 3.67 9.57
N PHE A 88 -2.36 4.89 9.32
CA PHE A 88 -1.16 5.43 9.96
C PHE A 88 -1.25 6.96 10.07
N ALA A 89 -0.39 7.54 10.92
CA ALA A 89 -0.29 8.97 11.11
C ALA A 89 1.05 9.50 10.61
N MET A 90 1.01 10.63 9.90
CA MET A 90 2.18 11.41 9.54
C MET A 90 2.20 12.68 10.38
N ALA A 91 3.19 12.81 11.26
CA ALA A 91 3.28 13.87 12.27
C ALA A 91 4.38 14.91 11.99
N ASP A 92 5.33 14.61 11.09
CA ASP A 92 6.48 15.46 10.79
C ASP A 92 6.64 15.64 9.28
N ALA A 93 6.46 16.88 8.79
CA ALA A 93 6.57 17.19 7.37
C ALA A 93 7.99 17.08 6.80
N ALA A 94 9.02 17.11 7.65
CA ALA A 94 10.41 16.95 7.22
C ALA A 94 10.83 15.48 7.13
N SER A 95 10.06 14.57 7.73
CA SER A 95 10.36 13.14 7.73
C SER A 95 9.97 12.45 6.42
N HIS A 96 10.82 11.53 5.98
CA HIS A 96 10.43 10.56 4.97
C HIS A 96 9.57 9.45 5.61
N TYR A 97 8.41 9.18 5.00
CA TYR A 97 7.52 8.09 5.42
C TYR A 97 7.60 6.96 4.41
N HIS A 98 8.10 5.81 4.86
CA HIS A 98 8.09 4.56 4.12
C HIS A 98 7.16 3.55 4.82
N VAL A 99 6.12 3.09 4.12
CA VAL A 99 5.14 2.14 4.64
C VAL A 99 5.06 0.95 3.69
N PRO A 100 5.91 -0.09 3.86
CA PRO A 100 5.92 -1.25 2.99
C PRO A 100 4.83 -2.26 3.35
N LEU A 101 4.55 -3.19 2.43
CA LEU A 101 3.66 -4.32 2.64
C LEU A 101 4.41 -5.62 2.32
N LEU A 102 4.47 -6.53 3.28
CA LEU A 102 4.88 -7.91 3.05
C LEU A 102 3.60 -8.73 2.89
N LEU A 103 3.31 -9.17 1.68
CA LEU A 103 2.06 -9.82 1.30
C LEU A 103 2.25 -11.33 1.16
N SER A 104 1.26 -12.09 1.61
CA SER A 104 1.00 -13.48 1.23
C SER A 104 -0.52 -13.65 1.08
N PRO A 105 -1.04 -14.72 0.46
CA PRO A 105 -2.48 -14.88 0.28
C PRO A 105 -3.31 -14.91 1.58
N PHE A 106 -2.69 -15.30 2.71
CA PHE A 106 -3.38 -15.50 3.98
C PHE A 106 -2.88 -14.63 5.13
N GLY A 107 -2.02 -13.66 4.84
CA GLY A 107 -1.48 -12.78 5.86
C GLY A 107 -0.58 -11.71 5.26
N TYR A 108 -0.44 -10.62 6.00
CA TYR A 108 0.48 -9.56 5.63
C TYR A 108 1.12 -8.95 6.87
N SER A 109 2.20 -8.22 6.69
CA SER A 109 2.76 -7.35 7.70
C SER A 109 3.20 -6.01 7.11
N THR A 110 3.27 -5.00 7.97
CA THR A 110 3.75 -3.66 7.63
C THR A 110 4.52 -3.09 8.82
N TYR A 111 5.27 -2.01 8.60
CA TYR A 111 6.01 -1.30 9.62
C TYR A 111 6.30 0.13 9.15
N ARG A 112 6.83 0.99 10.03
CA ARG A 112 7.37 2.29 9.64
C ARG A 112 8.84 2.12 9.25
N GLY A 113 9.14 2.22 7.96
CA GLY A 113 10.51 2.28 7.45
C GLY A 113 11.13 3.67 7.60
N SER A 114 12.45 3.73 7.41
CA SER A 114 13.25 4.97 7.28
C SER A 114 13.24 5.49 5.85
#